data_AF-A0A4U9V2L0-F1
#
_entry.id   AF-A0A4U9V2L0-F1
#
_cell.length_a   1.000
_cell.length_b   1.000
_cell.length_c   1.000
_cell.angle_alpha   90.00
_cell.angle_beta   90.00
_cell.angle_gamma   90.00
#
_symmetry.space_group_name_H-M   'P 1'
#
loop_
_entity.id
_entity.type
_entity.pdbx_description
1 polymer ?
#
loop_
_entity_poly.entity_id
_entity_poly.type
_entity_poly.pdbx_seq_one_letter_code
_entity_poly.pdbx_strand_id
1 'polypeptide(L)'
;MIDDEPDLKGVPAAIRRRLPRFARLALGAAREAMEMAFHGESPAAYYDLLDCGTIIGSGWAGQDEIQNNHEDFLRAGLGSPFGCFLSMPNVATAACSLFLGAAWLSE
;
A
#
# COMPACT_ATOMS: atom_id res chain seq x y z
N MET A 1 -12.34 16.10 -4.65
CA MET A 1 -11.66 14.84 -4.29
C MET A 1 -12.00 13.84 -5.37
N ILE A 2 -11.07 12.97 -5.77
CA ILE A 2 -11.47 11.76 -6.51
C ILE A 2 -12.30 10.96 -5.53
N ASP A 3 -13.55 10.66 -5.83
CA ASP A 3 -14.42 9.88 -4.93
C ASP A 3 -14.36 8.38 -5.23
N ASP A 4 -13.91 8.02 -6.45
CA ASP A 4 -13.76 6.63 -6.85
C ASP A 4 -12.57 5.96 -6.15
N GLU A 5 -12.82 4.75 -5.67
CA GLU A 5 -11.80 3.85 -5.17
C GLU A 5 -11.14 3.11 -6.33
N PRO A 6 -9.83 2.84 -6.28
CA PRO A 6 -9.15 2.12 -7.35
C PRO A 6 -9.68 0.69 -7.45
N ASP A 7 -9.87 0.20 -8.68
CA ASP A 7 -10.26 -1.20 -8.89
C ASP A 7 -9.10 -2.15 -8.58
N LEU A 8 -9.07 -2.63 -7.33
CA LEU A 8 -8.07 -3.58 -6.83
C LEU A 8 -8.47 -5.05 -7.11
N LYS A 9 -9.24 -5.34 -8.16
CA LYS A 9 -9.48 -6.73 -8.62
C LYS A 9 -8.14 -7.43 -8.90
N GLY A 10 -7.98 -8.65 -8.37
CA GLY A 10 -6.73 -9.40 -8.44
C GLY A 10 -5.75 -9.17 -7.27
N VAL A 11 -5.93 -8.11 -6.47
CA VAL A 11 -5.18 -7.95 -5.22
C VAL A 11 -5.77 -8.88 -4.14
N PRO A 12 -4.94 -9.67 -3.42
CA PRO A 12 -5.41 -10.52 -2.33
C PRO A 12 -6.27 -9.77 -1.32
N ALA A 13 -7.37 -10.37 -0.89
CA ALA A 13 -8.32 -9.74 0.01
C ALA A 13 -7.68 -9.28 1.35
N ALA A 14 -6.63 -9.97 1.79
CA ALA A 14 -5.85 -9.62 2.98
C ALA A 14 -5.15 -8.25 2.84
N ILE A 15 -4.63 -7.93 1.65
CA ILE A 15 -4.00 -6.65 1.33
C ILE A 15 -5.09 -5.60 1.11
N ARG A 16 -6.10 -5.92 0.29
CA ARG A 16 -7.17 -4.98 -0.07
C ARG A 16 -7.98 -4.48 1.13
N ARG A 17 -8.23 -5.31 2.14
CA ARG A 17 -9.05 -4.95 3.33
C ARG A 17 -8.28 -4.20 4.41
N ARG A 18 -6.96 -4.16 4.36
CA ARG A 18 -6.10 -3.68 5.47
C ARG A 18 -5.13 -2.60 5.02
N LEU A 19 -5.51 -1.81 4.01
CA LEU A 19 -4.71 -0.70 3.53
C LEU A 19 -5.46 0.63 3.63
N PRO A 20 -4.78 1.68 4.10
CA PRO A 20 -5.32 3.03 4.05
C PRO A 20 -5.52 3.44 2.59
N ARG A 21 -6.40 4.42 2.37
CA ARG A 21 -6.77 4.88 1.02
C ARG A 21 -5.57 5.25 0.15
N PHE A 22 -4.61 6.01 0.70
CA PHE A 22 -3.42 6.42 -0.05
C PHE A 22 -2.60 5.22 -0.55
N ALA A 23 -2.48 4.18 0.26
CA ALA A 23 -1.75 2.97 -0.09
C ALA A 23 -2.50 2.14 -1.13
N ARG A 24 -3.84 2.13 -1.10
CA ARG A 24 -4.67 1.50 -2.13
C ARG A 24 -4.50 2.19 -3.49
N LEU A 25 -4.47 3.52 -3.50
CA LEU A 25 -4.22 4.31 -4.72
C LEU A 25 -2.81 4.06 -5.25
N ALA A 26 -1.80 4.09 -4.37
CA ALA A 26 -0.41 3.80 -4.76
C ALA A 26 -0.26 2.38 -5.34
N LEU A 27 -0.89 1.38 -4.72
CA LEU A 27 -0.87 0.01 -5.21
C LEU A 27 -1.56 -0.14 -6.57
N GLY A 28 -2.70 0.54 -6.78
CA GLY A 28 -3.40 0.57 -8.07
C GLY A 28 -2.51 1.15 -9.17
N ALA A 29 -1.91 2.32 -8.92
CA ALA A 29 -1.00 2.96 -9.85
C ALA A 29 0.26 2.12 -10.12
N ALA A 30 0.84 1.51 -9.08
CA ALA A 30 1.99 0.62 -9.24
C ALA A 30 1.65 -0.60 -10.10
N ARG A 31 0.47 -1.21 -9.91
CA ARG A 31 0.02 -2.33 -10.76
C ARG A 31 -0.05 -1.93 -12.24
N GLU A 32 -0.69 -0.80 -12.53
CA GLU A 32 -0.80 -0.30 -13.91
C GLU A 32 0.58 0.00 -14.52
N ALA A 33 1.48 0.62 -13.75
CA ALA A 33 2.85 0.88 -14.19
C ALA A 33 3.62 -0.41 -14.53
N MET A 34 3.46 -1.45 -13.71
CA MET A 34 4.12 -2.74 -13.91
C MET A 34 3.52 -3.50 -15.09
N GLU A 35 2.20 -3.45 -15.29
CA GLU A 35 1.55 -4.01 -16.47
C GLU A 35 2.05 -3.36 -17.76
N MET A 36 2.22 -2.03 -17.77
CA MET A 36 2.78 -1.30 -18.90
C MET A 36 4.26 -1.62 -19.15
N ALA A 37 5.07 -1.77 -18.08
CA ALA A 37 6.51 -1.99 -18.19
C ALA A 37 6.87 -3.43 -18.61
N PHE A 38 6.11 -4.42 -18.16
CA PHE A 38 6.39 -5.84 -18.37
C PHE A 38 5.37 -6.55 -19.26
N HIS A 39 4.45 -5.81 -19.89
CA HIS A 39 3.40 -6.34 -20.76
C HIS A 39 2.55 -7.45 -20.10
N GLY A 40 2.30 -7.31 -18.80
CA GLY A 40 1.55 -8.29 -18.00
C GLY A 40 2.36 -9.49 -17.51
N GLU A 41 3.66 -9.57 -17.83
CA GLU A 41 4.57 -10.57 -17.27
C GLU A 41 5.11 -10.15 -15.90
N SER A 42 5.58 -11.14 -15.13
CA SER A 42 6.21 -10.88 -13.83
C SER A 42 7.63 -10.30 -14.02
N PRO A 43 8.09 -9.36 -13.17
CA PRO A 43 9.48 -8.91 -13.15
C PRO A 43 10.49 -10.04 -13.01
N ALA A 44 10.09 -11.14 -12.35
CA ALA A 44 10.89 -12.35 -12.19
C ALA A 44 11.26 -13.03 -13.53
N ALA A 45 10.57 -12.70 -14.63
CA ALA A 45 10.92 -13.16 -15.97
C ALA A 45 12.17 -12.46 -16.54
N TYR A 46 12.54 -11.29 -16.00
CA TYR A 46 13.60 -10.43 -16.51
C TYR A 46 14.73 -10.17 -15.51
N TYR A 47 14.43 -10.16 -14.21
CA TYR A 47 15.36 -9.80 -13.14
C TYR A 47 15.30 -10.79 -11.98
N ASP A 48 16.40 -10.92 -11.23
CA ASP A 48 16.35 -11.55 -9.91
C ASP A 48 15.50 -10.67 -8.97
N LEU A 49 14.56 -11.29 -8.26
CA LEU A 49 13.70 -10.59 -7.31
C LEU A 49 14.48 -10.00 -6.13
N LEU A 50 15.66 -10.53 -5.83
CA LEU A 50 16.58 -9.97 -4.83
C LEU A 50 17.20 -8.64 -5.26
N ASP A 51 17.25 -8.38 -6.57
CA ASP A 51 17.70 -7.10 -7.15
C ASP A 51 16.53 -6.15 -7.42
N CYS A 52 15.29 -6.61 -7.20
CA CYS A 52 14.09 -5.81 -7.36
C CYS A 52 13.67 -5.23 -6.02
N GLY A 53 13.43 -3.92 -5.98
CA GLY A 53 12.90 -3.22 -4.81
C GLY A 53 11.70 -2.36 -5.14
N THR A 54 11.03 -1.84 -4.11
CA THR A 54 9.94 -0.88 -4.28
C THR A 54 10.11 0.28 -3.32
N ILE A 55 9.90 1.49 -3.81
CA ILE A 55 9.99 2.72 -3.02
C ILE A 55 8.75 3.55 -3.36
N ILE A 56 7.91 3.81 -2.35
CA ILE A 56 6.71 4.65 -2.48
C ILE A 56 6.78 5.79 -1.47
N GLY A 57 6.81 7.01 -1.99
CA GLY A 57 6.76 8.23 -1.18
C GLY A 57 5.33 8.72 -0.96
N SER A 58 5.06 9.29 0.21
CA SER A 58 3.82 10.01 0.50
C SER A 58 4.09 11.21 1.40
N GLY A 59 3.52 12.36 1.06
CA GLY A 59 3.68 13.59 1.85
C GLY A 59 2.83 13.60 3.13
N TRP A 60 1.64 13.01 3.09
CA TRP A 60 0.67 13.03 4.19
C TRP A 60 0.29 11.64 4.71
N ALA A 61 0.74 10.58 4.04
CA ALA A 61 0.53 9.18 4.44
C ALA A 61 -0.93 8.88 4.82
N GLY A 62 -1.14 8.12 5.90
CA GLY A 62 -2.46 7.72 6.40
C GLY A 62 -3.10 8.76 7.32
N GLN A 63 -3.07 10.04 6.95
CA GLN A 63 -3.64 11.12 7.79
C GLN A 63 -5.13 10.90 8.11
N ASP A 64 -5.90 10.41 7.14
CA ASP A 64 -7.31 10.04 7.33
C ASP A 64 -7.47 8.98 8.44
N GLU A 65 -6.60 7.97 8.45
CA GLU A 65 -6.59 6.93 9.47
C GLU A 65 -6.13 7.47 10.83
N ILE A 66 -5.15 8.37 10.86
CA ILE A 66 -4.70 9.03 12.11
C ILE A 66 -5.88 9.76 12.76
N GLN A 67 -6.65 10.51 11.96
CA GLN A 67 -7.81 11.23 12.46
C GLN A 67 -8.89 10.28 12.99
N ASN A 68 -9.23 9.23 12.24
CA ASN A 68 -10.21 8.25 12.67
C ASN A 68 -9.77 7.51 13.96
N ASN A 69 -8.51 7.08 14.02
CA ASN A 69 -7.94 6.44 15.21
C ASN A 69 -7.96 7.36 16.44
N HIS A 70 -7.75 8.67 16.24
CA HIS A 70 -7.81 9.67 17.30
C HIS A 70 -9.24 9.81 17.83
N GLU A 71 -10.22 9.96 16.95
CA GLU A 71 -11.64 10.04 17.32
C GLU A 71 -12.13 8.77 18.03
N ASP A 72 -11.71 7.60 17.55
CA ASP A 72 -12.04 6.32 18.19
C ASP A 72 -11.43 6.21 19.59
N PHE A 73 -10.19 6.67 19.77
CA PHE A 73 -9.56 6.74 21.08
C PHE A 73 -10.31 7.68 22.03
N LEU A 74 -10.71 8.88 21.56
CA LEU A 74 -11.49 9.82 22.38
C LEU A 74 -12.84 9.24 22.81
N ARG A 75 -13.48 8.43 21.95
CA ARG A 75 -14.78 7.81 22.22
C ARG A 75 -14.71 6.58 23.11
N ALA A 76 -13.76 5.68 22.85
CA ALA A 76 -13.68 4.37 23.49
C ALA A 76 -12.63 4.28 24.61
N GLY A 77 -11.74 5.28 24.72
CA GLY A 77 -10.59 5.26 25.63
C GLY A 77 -9.49 4.26 25.24
N LEU A 78 -9.61 3.61 24.08
CA LEU A 78 -8.71 2.56 23.58
C LEU A 78 -8.42 2.77 22.10
N GLY A 79 -7.15 2.60 21.69
CA GLY A 79 -6.74 2.69 20.29
C GLY A 79 -6.77 1.33 19.58
N SER A 80 -6.93 1.35 18.26
CA SER A 80 -6.84 0.15 17.42
C SER A 80 -5.40 -0.36 17.33
N PRO A 81 -5.14 -1.68 17.50
CA PRO A 81 -3.81 -2.24 17.31
C PRO A 81 -3.31 -2.15 15.86
N PHE A 82 -4.23 -2.01 14.90
CA PHE A 82 -3.88 -1.77 13.49
C PHE A 82 -3.68 -0.29 13.17
N GLY A 83 -4.07 0.62 14.06
CA GLY A 83 -4.00 2.05 13.82
C GLY A 83 -2.58 2.51 13.48
N CYS A 84 -1.57 1.98 14.20
CA CYS A 84 -0.16 2.25 13.92
C CYS A 84 0.21 1.89 12.48
N PHE A 85 -0.06 0.66 12.03
CA PHE A 85 0.31 0.19 10.70
C PHE A 85 -0.40 0.95 9.58
N LEU A 86 -1.66 1.36 9.79
CA LEU A 86 -2.44 2.08 8.80
C LEU A 86 -2.03 3.56 8.68
N SER A 87 -1.42 4.11 9.72
CA SER A 87 -0.91 5.48 9.75
C SER A 87 0.54 5.62 9.24
N MET A 88 1.32 4.53 9.22
CA MET A 88 2.72 4.57 8.78
C MET A 88 2.84 4.89 7.27
N PRO A 89 3.74 5.80 6.85
CA PRO A 89 3.97 6.09 5.43
C PRO A 89 4.46 4.88 4.63
N ASN A 90 5.26 4.01 5.25
CA ASN A 90 5.89 2.87 4.60
C ASN A 90 4.92 1.71 4.26
N VAL A 91 3.66 1.77 4.70
CA VAL A 91 2.66 0.72 4.44
C VAL A 91 2.36 0.59 2.94
N ALA A 92 2.45 1.68 2.17
CA ALA A 92 2.28 1.65 0.72
C ALA A 92 3.44 0.93 0.03
N THR A 93 4.68 1.22 0.44
CA THR A 93 5.87 0.49 -0.01
C THR A 93 5.75 -1.00 0.30
N ALA A 94 5.30 -1.32 1.52
CA ALA A 94 5.07 -2.70 1.96
C ALA A 94 4.10 -3.44 1.04
N ALA A 95 2.95 -2.80 0.77
CA ALA A 95 1.90 -3.37 -0.06
C ALA A 95 2.39 -3.66 -1.47
N CYS A 96 3.13 -2.72 -2.06
CA CYS A 96 3.64 -2.85 -3.42
C CYS A 96 4.74 -3.92 -3.50
N SER A 97 5.67 -3.96 -2.54
CA SER A 97 6.70 -5.01 -2.46
C SER A 97 6.07 -6.42 -2.34
N LEU A 98 5.08 -6.58 -1.45
CA LEU A 98 4.36 -7.85 -1.29
C LEU A 98 3.57 -8.26 -2.54
N PHE A 99 2.99 -7.30 -3.24
CA PHE A 99 2.22 -7.56 -4.46
C PHE A 99 3.11 -7.93 -5.65
N LEU A 100 4.26 -7.25 -5.79
CA LEU A 100 5.18 -7.43 -6.91
C LEU A 100 6.20 -8.56 -6.69
N GLY A 101 6.31 -9.08 -5.46
CA GLY A 101 7.30 -10.08 -5.10
C GLY A 101 8.73 -9.52 -5.00
N ALA A 102 8.87 -8.20 -4.91
CA ALA A 102 10.15 -7.50 -4.82
C ALA A 102 10.66 -7.46 -3.38
N ALA A 103 11.98 -7.55 -3.18
CA ALA A 103 12.59 -7.43 -1.86
C ALA A 103 12.36 -6.04 -1.24
N TRP A 104 12.16 -6.00 0.08
CA TRP A 104 11.94 -4.77 0.83
C TRP A 104 13.27 -4.01 0.97
N LEU A 105 13.37 -2.80 0.39
CA LEU A 105 14.45 -1.85 0.67
C LEU A 105 13.95 -0.86 1.72
N SER A 106 14.36 -1.03 2.97
CA SER A 106 14.22 0.01 3.99
C SER A 106 15.34 1.03 3.78
N GLU A 107 14.99 2.27 3.45
CA GLU A 107 15.90 3.42 3.58
C GLU A 107 16.33 3.64 5.04
#